data_AF-G2QPM1-F1
#
_entry.id   AF-G2QPM1-F1
#
_cell.length_a   1.000
_cell.length_b   1.000
_cell.length_c   1.000
_cell.angle_alpha   90.00
_cell.angle_beta   90.00
_cell.angle_gamma   90.00
#
_symmetry.space_group_name_H-M   'P 1'
#
loop_
_entity.id
_entity.type
_entity.pdbx_description
1 polymer ?
#
loop_
_entity_poly.entity_id
_entity_poly.type
_entity_poly.pdbx_seq_one_letter_code
_entity_poly.pdbx_strand_id
1 'polypeptide(L)'
;DLRTCSHRHEILAAAVETDQGGPVPVTLFHWYPPTVCAKMTTFMSPEVLSAIRGFKSLGTFFLANDLDLSKMLSDYLAATATPPNPEPAPELLTDLIGQLAMPSRGDFVRFFSFPVFSNSPTQVFLDGLLPVWKWVKQDSIYRRGGFWEAKLDKAIEDGEWTGGKQLDLLVRGVMEQTLQKITAGGCKYTSFNRIPED
;
A
#
# COMPACT_ATOMS: atom_id res chain seq x y z
N ASP A 1 10.83 5.62 -12.22
CA ASP A 1 11.45 4.41 -12.80
C ASP A 1 11.97 3.54 -11.67
N LEU A 2 11.99 2.22 -11.81
CA LEU A 2 12.56 1.29 -10.81
C LEU A 2 14.03 1.59 -10.50
N ARG A 3 14.74 2.24 -11.42
CA ARG A 3 16.08 2.81 -11.17
C ARG A 3 16.13 3.80 -10.00
N THR A 4 15.01 4.46 -9.72
CA THR A 4 14.87 5.47 -8.68
C THR A 4 13.97 5.03 -7.53
N CYS A 5 13.10 4.06 -7.78
CA CYS A 5 12.26 3.41 -6.78
C CYS A 5 12.68 1.94 -6.75
N SER A 6 13.82 1.65 -6.11
CA SER A 6 14.46 0.33 -6.11
C SER A 6 14.25 -0.44 -4.81
N HIS A 7 13.70 0.21 -3.77
CA HIS A 7 13.52 -0.40 -2.47
C HIS A 7 12.12 -0.99 -2.37
N ARG A 8 12.04 -2.33 -2.24
CA ARG A 8 10.80 -3.06 -2.07
C ARG A 8 10.32 -2.96 -0.62
N HIS A 9 9.05 -2.61 -0.44
CA HIS A 9 8.34 -2.58 0.82
C HIS A 9 7.10 -3.45 0.71
N GLU A 10 6.70 -4.10 1.81
CA GLU A 10 5.41 -4.79 1.89
C GLU A 10 4.36 -3.83 2.47
N ILE A 11 3.23 -3.70 1.77
CA ILE A 11 2.07 -2.95 2.25
C ILE A 11 1.03 -3.93 2.73
N LEU A 12 0.50 -3.65 3.92
CA LEU A 12 -0.71 -4.28 4.41
C LEU A 12 -1.89 -3.37 4.11
N ALA A 13 -2.93 -3.88 3.47
CA ALA A 13 -4.18 -3.18 3.23
C ALA A 13 -5.31 -3.81 4.03
N ALA A 14 -6.06 -2.98 4.77
CA ALA A 14 -7.27 -3.39 5.48
C ALA A 14 -8.47 -2.69 4.84
N ALA A 15 -9.43 -3.47 4.34
CA ALA A 15 -10.66 -2.98 3.74
C ALA A 15 -11.85 -3.37 4.61
N VAL A 16 -12.66 -2.40 5.02
CA VAL A 16 -13.90 -2.66 5.76
C VAL A 16 -14.94 -3.19 4.79
N GLU A 17 -15.48 -4.38 5.04
CA GLU A 17 -16.56 -4.93 4.21
C GLU A 17 -17.81 -4.06 4.32
N THR A 18 -18.48 -3.86 3.19
CA THR A 18 -19.77 -3.17 3.14
C THR A 18 -20.73 -3.98 2.27
N ASP A 19 -22.00 -3.99 2.65
CA ASP A 19 -23.04 -4.78 1.97
C ASP A 19 -23.35 -4.33 0.53
N GLN A 20 -22.82 -3.18 0.09
CA GLN A 20 -23.27 -2.51 -1.13
C GLN A 20 -22.38 -2.69 -2.36
N GLY A 21 -21.34 -3.52 -2.31
CA GLY A 21 -20.51 -3.85 -3.48
C GLY A 21 -19.83 -2.65 -4.17
N GLY A 22 -19.73 -1.52 -3.46
CA GLY A 22 -19.13 -0.27 -3.94
C GLY A 22 -17.72 -0.05 -3.38
N PRO A 23 -17.08 1.10 -3.70
CA PRO A 23 -15.82 1.48 -3.10
C PRO A 23 -15.90 1.54 -1.58
N VAL A 24 -14.98 0.88 -0.90
CA VAL A 24 -14.90 0.85 0.56
C VAL A 24 -13.66 1.59 1.05
N PRO A 25 -13.63 2.05 2.32
CA PRO A 25 -12.40 2.52 2.93
C PRO A 25 -11.36 1.40 2.96
N VAL A 26 -10.20 1.65 2.34
CA VAL A 26 -9.02 0.80 2.36
C VAL A 26 -7.89 1.58 3.02
N THR A 27 -7.48 1.13 4.20
CA THR A 27 -6.34 1.72 4.93
C THR A 27 -5.08 0.94 4.62
N LEU A 28 -4.05 1.65 4.17
CA LEU A 28 -2.73 1.13 3.86
C LEU A 28 -1.80 1.35 5.05
N PHE A 29 -1.21 0.27 5.52
CA PHE A 29 -0.22 0.26 6.57
C PHE A 29 1.15 -0.08 5.96
N HIS A 30 2.16 0.71 6.31
CA HIS A 30 3.54 0.35 6.03
C HIS A 30 4.05 -0.55 7.15
N TRP A 31 4.47 -1.75 6.75
CA TRP A 31 5.09 -2.71 7.64
C TRP A 31 6.61 -2.47 7.67
N TYR A 32 7.12 -2.03 8.81
CA TYR A 32 8.55 -1.81 9.04
C TYR A 32 8.89 -2.28 10.45
N PRO A 33 9.21 -3.58 10.65
CA PRO A 33 9.36 -4.13 11.98
C PRO A 33 10.40 -3.36 12.79
N PRO A 34 10.15 -3.15 14.10
CA PRO A 34 9.05 -3.72 14.88
C PRO A 34 7.72 -2.95 14.77
N THR A 35 7.62 -1.94 13.91
CA THR A 35 6.46 -1.03 13.84
C THR A 35 5.57 -1.25 12.62
N VAL A 36 4.27 -1.06 12.81
CA VAL A 36 3.29 -0.95 11.73
C VAL A 36 2.66 0.43 11.82
N CYS A 37 2.69 1.18 10.73
CA CYS A 37 2.16 2.54 10.70
C CYS A 37 1.12 2.68 9.60
N ALA A 38 -0.10 3.13 9.97
CA ALA A 38 -1.06 3.61 8.99
C ALA A 38 -0.47 4.78 8.21
N LYS A 39 -0.55 4.70 6.88
CA LYS A 39 0.06 5.68 5.99
C LYS A 39 -0.97 6.45 5.17
N MET A 40 -2.07 5.82 4.77
CA MET A 40 -3.13 6.45 3.99
C MET A 40 -4.42 5.63 4.08
N THR A 41 -5.56 6.30 4.04
CA THR A 41 -6.86 5.67 3.76
C THR A 41 -7.37 6.18 2.41
N THR A 42 -7.82 5.27 1.56
CA THR A 42 -8.39 5.57 0.24
C THR A 42 -9.71 4.85 0.05
N PHE A 43 -10.56 5.32 -0.85
CA PHE A 43 -11.84 4.68 -1.16
C PHE A 43 -11.73 4.00 -2.51
N MET A 44 -11.76 2.67 -2.52
CA MET A 44 -11.59 1.88 -3.75
C MET A 44 -12.24 0.51 -3.61
N SER A 45 -12.49 -0.16 -4.74
CA SER A 45 -12.80 -1.59 -4.75
C SER A 45 -11.52 -2.36 -4.40
N PRO A 46 -11.50 -3.22 -3.37
CA PRO A 46 -10.30 -3.97 -3.00
C PRO A 46 -9.83 -4.94 -4.09
N GLU A 47 -10.73 -5.34 -5.00
CA GLU A 47 -10.48 -6.30 -6.07
C GLU A 47 -9.45 -5.79 -7.07
N VAL A 48 -9.33 -4.46 -7.27
CA VAL A 48 -8.34 -3.88 -8.19
C VAL A 48 -6.91 -4.16 -7.72
N LEU A 49 -6.69 -4.36 -6.42
CA LEU A 49 -5.37 -4.72 -5.87
C LEU A 49 -4.84 -6.05 -6.44
N SER A 50 -5.72 -6.92 -6.93
CA SER A 50 -5.34 -8.21 -7.54
C SER A 50 -4.54 -8.07 -8.85
N ALA A 51 -4.51 -6.88 -9.46
CA ALA A 51 -3.66 -6.59 -10.61
C ALA A 51 -2.17 -6.46 -10.23
N ILE A 52 -1.86 -6.20 -8.94
CA ILE A 52 -0.51 -5.99 -8.43
C ILE A 52 0.24 -7.32 -8.34
N ARG A 53 1.49 -7.34 -8.79
CA ARG A 53 2.39 -8.48 -8.67
C ARG A 53 2.64 -8.79 -7.20
N GLY A 54 2.50 -10.06 -6.81
CA GLY A 54 2.73 -10.48 -5.43
C GLY A 54 1.58 -10.15 -4.48
N PHE A 55 0.42 -9.72 -4.99
CA PHE A 55 -0.80 -9.60 -4.21
C PHE A 55 -1.17 -10.93 -3.52
N LYS A 56 -1.52 -10.84 -2.24
CA LYS A 56 -2.05 -11.94 -1.44
C LYS A 56 -3.31 -11.47 -0.69
N SER A 57 -4.35 -12.29 -0.69
CA SER A 57 -5.46 -12.13 0.25
C SER A 57 -5.14 -12.91 1.52
N LEU A 58 -5.30 -12.25 2.67
CA LEU A 58 -4.95 -12.77 3.98
C LEU A 58 -6.18 -13.21 4.78
N GLY A 59 -7.37 -13.08 4.19
CA GLY A 59 -8.63 -13.45 4.82
C GLY A 59 -9.40 -12.27 5.39
N THR A 60 -10.53 -12.61 6.00
CA THR A 60 -11.48 -11.67 6.60
C THR A 60 -11.57 -11.95 8.09
N PHE A 61 -11.51 -10.90 8.90
CA PHE A 61 -11.55 -10.99 10.35
C PHE A 61 -12.57 -10.01 10.91
N PHE A 62 -13.22 -10.38 12.01
CA PHE A 62 -14.18 -9.53 12.68
C PHE A 62 -13.48 -8.70 13.75
N LEU A 63 -13.40 -7.38 13.58
CA LEU A 63 -12.59 -6.50 14.41
C LEU A 63 -13.42 -5.40 15.06
N ALA A 64 -13.02 -4.97 16.25
CA ALA A 64 -13.71 -3.90 16.97
C ALA A 64 -13.51 -2.56 16.25
N ASN A 65 -14.55 -1.74 16.20
CA ASN A 65 -14.56 -0.50 15.42
C ASN A 65 -13.60 0.57 15.98
N ASP A 66 -13.26 0.48 17.27
CA ASP A 66 -12.34 1.37 17.98
C ASP A 66 -10.91 0.81 18.09
N LEU A 67 -10.62 -0.31 17.43
CA LEU A 67 -9.29 -0.94 17.46
C LEU A 67 -8.27 -0.11 16.68
N ASP A 68 -7.26 0.41 17.37
CA ASP A 68 -6.06 0.95 16.73
C ASP A 68 -5.18 -0.21 16.21
N LEU A 69 -5.41 -0.57 14.95
CA LEU A 69 -4.64 -1.61 14.25
C LEU A 69 -3.14 -1.32 14.21
N SER A 70 -2.72 -0.07 14.06
CA SER A 70 -1.28 0.26 13.99
C SER A 70 -0.60 -0.03 15.32
N LYS A 71 -1.20 0.46 16.41
CA LYS A 71 -0.69 0.25 17.76
C LYS A 71 -0.72 -1.23 18.13
N MET A 72 -1.83 -1.91 17.90
CA MET A 72 -1.98 -3.33 18.22
C MET A 72 -0.95 -4.19 17.49
N LEU A 73 -0.80 -4.02 16.16
CA LEU A 73 0.17 -4.78 15.38
C LEU A 73 1.61 -4.48 15.82
N SER A 74 1.92 -3.22 16.13
CA SER A 74 3.24 -2.83 16.63
C SER A 74 3.56 -3.43 18.00
N ASP A 75 2.61 -3.35 18.95
CA ASP A 75 2.77 -3.92 20.30
C ASP A 75 3.00 -5.44 20.23
N TYR A 76 2.24 -6.11 19.36
CA TYR A 76 2.37 -7.56 19.18
C TYR A 76 3.71 -7.92 18.52
N LEU A 77 4.11 -7.23 17.46
CA LEU A 77 5.41 -7.46 16.82
C LEU A 77 6.57 -7.26 17.80
N ALA A 78 6.49 -6.23 18.65
CA ALA A 78 7.46 -6.02 19.71
C ALA A 78 7.48 -7.17 20.72
N ALA A 79 6.33 -7.77 21.04
CA ALA A 79 6.22 -8.91 21.95
C ALA A 79 6.72 -10.24 21.34
N THR A 80 6.61 -10.42 20.01
CA THR A 80 7.00 -11.67 19.32
C THR A 80 8.33 -11.63 18.59
N ALA A 81 9.09 -10.53 18.68
CA ALA A 81 10.38 -10.36 18.01
C ALA A 81 11.48 -11.26 18.62
N THR A 82 11.41 -12.57 18.37
CA THR A 82 12.50 -13.51 18.56
C THR A 82 12.58 -14.40 17.32
N PRO A 83 13.44 -14.13 16.32
CA PRO A 83 14.57 -13.17 16.25
C PRO A 83 14.19 -11.68 16.08
N PRO A 84 15.14 -10.73 16.25
CA PRO A 84 14.87 -9.29 16.45
C PRO A 84 14.32 -8.50 15.25
N ASN A 85 13.99 -9.16 14.14
CA ASN A 85 13.44 -8.50 12.95
C ASN A 85 12.76 -9.55 12.06
N PRO A 86 11.60 -10.11 12.45
CA PRO A 86 10.91 -11.07 11.61
C PRO A 86 10.61 -10.39 10.26
N GLU A 87 11.09 -11.01 9.19
CA GLU A 87 10.80 -10.53 7.84
C GLU A 87 9.28 -10.43 7.67
N PRO A 88 8.74 -9.37 7.03
CA PRO A 88 7.31 -9.23 6.77
C PRO A 88 6.76 -10.45 6.03
N ALA A 89 6.28 -11.43 6.78
CA ALA A 89 5.64 -12.62 6.26
C ALA A 89 4.13 -12.43 6.42
N PRO A 90 3.37 -12.42 5.32
CA PRO A 90 1.92 -12.32 5.37
C PRO A 90 1.28 -13.43 6.23
N GLU A 91 1.97 -14.56 6.37
CA GLU A 91 1.61 -15.69 7.21
C GLU A 91 1.68 -15.34 8.71
N LEU A 92 2.68 -14.55 9.14
CA LEU A 92 2.73 -14.03 10.51
C LEU A 92 1.51 -13.17 10.78
N LEU A 93 1.14 -12.29 9.84
CA LEU A 93 -0.01 -11.41 10.00
C LEU A 93 -1.33 -12.17 10.14
N THR A 94 -1.54 -13.23 9.37
CA THR A 94 -2.74 -14.07 9.52
C THR A 94 -2.79 -14.71 10.90
N ASP A 95 -1.65 -15.17 11.42
CA ASP A 95 -1.56 -15.70 12.77
C ASP A 95 -1.78 -14.60 13.83
N LEU A 96 -1.31 -13.37 13.58
CA LEU A 96 -1.51 -12.21 14.46
C LEU A 96 -2.99 -11.88 14.61
N ILE A 97 -3.68 -11.70 13.48
CA ILE A 97 -5.07 -11.29 13.47
C ILE A 97 -5.97 -12.44 13.95
N GLY A 98 -5.60 -13.70 13.64
CA GLY A 98 -6.31 -14.88 14.13
C GLY A 98 -6.26 -15.07 15.65
N GLN A 99 -5.29 -14.48 16.34
CA GLN A 99 -5.21 -14.51 17.81
C GLN A 99 -6.04 -13.43 18.50
N LEU A 100 -6.65 -12.51 17.76
CA LEU A 100 -7.49 -11.48 18.34
C LEU A 100 -8.76 -12.09 18.93
N ALA A 101 -9.06 -11.70 20.17
CA ALA A 101 -10.32 -12.08 20.79
C ALA A 101 -11.48 -11.53 19.97
N MET A 102 -12.47 -12.38 19.68
CA MET A 102 -13.65 -11.96 18.94
C MET A 102 -14.42 -10.89 19.71
N PRO A 103 -14.54 -9.66 19.17
CA PRO A 103 -15.24 -8.59 19.86
C PRO A 103 -16.75 -8.83 19.86
N SER A 104 -17.47 -8.23 20.81
CA SER A 104 -18.93 -8.30 20.88
C SER A 104 -19.63 -7.38 19.87
N ARG A 105 -18.90 -6.38 19.35
CA ARG A 105 -19.30 -5.45 18.28
C ARG A 105 -18.09 -5.16 17.41
N GLY A 106 -18.29 -5.13 16.11
CA GLY A 106 -17.21 -5.03 15.16
C GLY A 106 -17.73 -4.98 13.72
N ASP A 107 -16.80 -4.80 12.81
CA ASP A 107 -17.01 -4.90 11.37
C ASP A 107 -16.11 -6.01 10.80
N PHE A 108 -16.54 -6.62 9.70
CA PHE A 108 -15.69 -7.54 8.95
C PHE A 108 -14.65 -6.74 8.17
N VAL A 109 -13.39 -7.08 8.35
CA VAL A 109 -12.25 -6.42 7.71
C VAL A 109 -11.48 -7.45 6.90
N ARG A 110 -11.37 -7.20 5.60
CA ARG A 110 -10.56 -7.99 4.66
C ARG A 110 -9.13 -7.46 4.65
N PHE A 111 -8.17 -8.37 4.80
CA PHE A 111 -6.75 -8.04 4.75
C PHE A 111 -6.10 -8.53 3.46
N PHE A 112 -5.18 -7.72 2.95
CA PHE A 112 -4.38 -8.02 1.78
C PHE A 112 -2.93 -7.59 2.00
N SER A 113 -1.99 -8.28 1.38
CA SER A 113 -0.63 -7.77 1.23
C SER A 113 -0.24 -7.62 -0.23
N PHE A 114 0.61 -6.64 -0.52
CA PHE A 114 1.25 -6.51 -1.81
C PHE A 114 2.54 -5.69 -1.70
N PRO A 115 3.52 -5.93 -2.59
CA PRO A 115 4.72 -5.13 -2.63
C PRO A 115 4.51 -3.78 -3.30
N VAL A 116 5.25 -2.78 -2.82
CA VAL A 116 5.45 -1.49 -3.48
C VAL A 116 6.92 -1.13 -3.50
N PHE A 117 7.33 -0.33 -4.48
CA PHE A 117 8.70 0.12 -4.60
C PHE A 117 8.80 1.63 -4.34
N SER A 118 9.64 2.02 -3.38
CA SER A 118 9.89 3.43 -3.06
C SER A 118 11.35 3.81 -3.33
N ASN A 119 11.62 5.12 -3.24
CA ASN A 119 12.96 5.69 -3.35
C ASN A 119 13.72 5.71 -2.01
N SER A 120 13.19 5.11 -0.96
CA SER A 120 13.82 5.04 0.36
C SER A 120 13.89 3.60 0.87
N PRO A 121 15.02 3.17 1.46
CA PRO A 121 15.14 1.82 2.02
C PRO A 121 14.29 1.61 3.28
N THR A 122 13.96 2.67 4.00
CA THR A 122 13.34 2.58 5.33
C THR A 122 11.89 3.03 5.35
N GLN A 123 11.45 3.80 4.35
CA GLN A 123 10.10 4.37 4.34
C GLN A 123 9.46 4.28 2.96
N VAL A 124 8.17 3.93 2.93
CA VAL A 124 7.38 3.94 1.69
C VAL A 124 7.18 5.39 1.21
N PHE A 125 6.89 6.30 2.14
CA PHE A 125 6.99 7.74 1.97
C PHE A 125 7.12 8.44 3.34
N LEU A 126 7.80 9.60 3.32
CA LEU A 126 8.03 10.43 4.50
C LEU A 126 6.73 11.03 5.01
N ASP A 127 6.63 11.18 6.33
CA ASP A 127 5.48 11.85 6.96
C ASP A 127 5.43 13.32 6.52
N GLY A 128 4.21 13.83 6.30
CA GLY A 128 3.97 15.17 5.75
C GLY A 128 4.08 15.26 4.22
N LEU A 129 4.49 14.20 3.53
CA LEU A 129 4.41 14.11 2.07
C LEU A 129 3.15 13.35 1.64
N LEU A 130 2.63 13.73 0.47
CA LEU A 130 1.45 13.10 -0.13
C LEU A 130 1.90 12.02 -1.12
N PRO A 131 1.37 10.79 -1.04
CA PRO A 131 1.79 9.71 -1.91
C PRO A 131 1.29 9.92 -3.34
N VAL A 132 2.18 9.63 -4.29
CA VAL A 132 1.84 9.48 -5.71
C VAL A 132 2.28 8.10 -6.19
N TRP A 133 1.49 7.55 -7.11
CA TRP A 133 1.54 6.15 -7.50
C TRP A 133 1.83 6.01 -8.98
N LYS A 134 2.55 4.98 -9.37
CA LYS A 134 2.81 4.67 -10.78
C LYS A 134 2.98 3.18 -10.96
N TRP A 135 2.29 2.58 -11.92
CA TRP A 135 2.51 1.19 -12.28
C TRP A 135 3.65 1.05 -13.29
N VAL A 136 4.34 -0.09 -13.24
CA VAL A 136 5.30 -0.53 -14.26
C VAL A 136 5.17 -2.04 -14.47
N LYS A 137 5.57 -2.53 -15.65
CA LYS A 137 5.58 -3.96 -15.96
C LYS A 137 6.94 -4.39 -16.47
N GLN A 138 7.77 -4.92 -15.58
CA GLN A 138 9.17 -5.26 -15.88
C GLN A 138 9.32 -6.32 -16.98
N ASP A 139 8.46 -7.34 -16.98
CA ASP A 139 8.56 -8.48 -17.91
C ASP A 139 8.03 -8.18 -19.32
N SER A 140 7.58 -6.95 -19.57
CA SER A 140 7.16 -6.56 -20.92
C SER A 140 8.39 -6.23 -21.76
N ILE A 141 8.47 -6.83 -22.96
CA ILE A 141 9.49 -6.53 -23.98
C ILE A 141 9.60 -5.02 -24.25
N TYR A 142 8.51 -4.27 -24.09
CA TYR A 142 8.44 -2.83 -24.31
C TYR A 142 8.60 -1.96 -23.05
N ARG A 143 8.94 -2.54 -21.87
CA ARG A 143 8.99 -1.86 -20.56
C ARG A 143 7.86 -0.83 -20.39
N ARG A 144 6.63 -1.31 -20.30
CA ARG A 144 5.45 -0.44 -20.14
C ARG A 144 5.36 0.09 -18.72
N GLY A 145 4.94 1.34 -18.58
CA GLY A 145 4.63 1.95 -17.30
C GLY A 145 3.75 3.18 -17.45
N GLY A 146 2.98 3.47 -16.41
CA GLY A 146 2.04 4.58 -16.38
C GLY A 146 2.68 5.92 -16.06
N PHE A 147 1.82 6.90 -15.83
CA PHE A 147 2.20 8.19 -15.28
C PHE A 147 2.04 8.21 -13.76
N TRP A 148 2.61 9.22 -13.11
CA TRP A 148 2.38 9.44 -11.69
C TRP A 148 0.97 9.95 -11.44
N GLU A 149 0.22 9.24 -10.61
CA GLU A 149 -1.17 9.50 -10.26
C GLU A 149 -1.31 9.79 -8.77
N ALA A 150 -2.18 10.74 -8.43
CA ALA A 150 -2.48 11.09 -7.04
C ALA A 150 -3.34 10.02 -6.34
N LYS A 151 -4.10 9.23 -7.12
CA LYS A 151 -4.99 8.20 -6.59
C LYS A 151 -4.48 6.80 -6.94
N LEU A 152 -4.47 5.93 -5.93
CA LEU A 152 -3.97 4.56 -6.05
C LEU A 152 -4.82 3.72 -7.01
N ASP A 153 -6.14 3.75 -6.83
CA ASP A 153 -7.13 3.06 -7.68
C ASP A 153 -6.90 3.39 -9.16
N LYS A 154 -6.83 4.68 -9.52
CA LYS A 154 -6.58 5.13 -10.89
C LYS A 154 -5.26 4.62 -11.46
N ALA A 155 -4.20 4.63 -10.65
CA ALA A 155 -2.90 4.14 -11.08
C ALA A 155 -2.97 2.63 -11.42
N ILE A 156 -3.70 1.86 -10.62
CA ILE A 156 -3.85 0.42 -10.82
C ILE A 156 -4.77 0.13 -12.01
N GLU A 157 -5.91 0.80 -12.11
CA GLU A 157 -6.88 0.64 -13.20
C GLU A 157 -6.27 0.98 -14.57
N ASP A 158 -5.54 2.09 -14.67
CA ASP A 158 -4.79 2.45 -15.89
C ASP A 158 -3.77 1.36 -16.27
N GLY A 159 -3.11 0.80 -15.26
CA GLY A 159 -2.16 -0.28 -15.43
C GLY A 159 -2.80 -1.60 -15.83
N GLU A 160 -3.94 -1.95 -15.25
CA GLU A 160 -4.66 -3.16 -15.62
C GLU A 160 -5.19 -3.07 -17.06
N TRP A 161 -5.74 -1.92 -17.43
CA TRP A 161 -6.23 -1.67 -18.78
C TRP A 161 -5.11 -1.69 -19.84
N THR A 162 -3.97 -1.07 -19.54
CA THR A 162 -2.88 -0.86 -20.52
C THR A 162 -1.83 -1.98 -20.51
N GLY A 163 -1.57 -2.53 -19.32
CA GLY A 163 -0.52 -3.48 -19.02
C GLY A 163 -1.02 -4.86 -18.60
N GLY A 164 -2.30 -5.03 -18.29
CA GLY A 164 -2.86 -6.27 -17.73
C GLY A 164 -2.44 -6.49 -16.27
N LYS A 165 -2.38 -7.75 -15.84
CA LYS A 165 -2.00 -8.12 -14.45
C LYS A 165 -0.47 -8.19 -14.27
N GLN A 166 -0.07 -8.42 -13.01
CA GLN A 166 1.32 -8.54 -12.55
C GLN A 166 2.10 -7.23 -12.70
N LEU A 167 1.47 -6.16 -12.26
CA LEU A 167 2.02 -4.80 -12.23
C LEU A 167 2.91 -4.63 -11.00
N ASP A 168 4.08 -4.04 -11.18
CA ASP A 168 4.87 -3.52 -10.06
C ASP A 168 4.40 -2.11 -9.76
N LEU A 169 4.12 -1.83 -8.49
CA LEU A 169 3.62 -0.54 -8.05
C LEU A 169 4.76 0.30 -7.46
N LEU A 170 4.94 1.51 -8.00
CA LEU A 170 5.89 2.49 -7.50
C LEU A 170 5.17 3.55 -6.68
N VAL A 171 5.82 4.03 -5.63
CA VAL A 171 5.31 5.09 -4.76
C VAL A 171 6.40 6.10 -4.42
N ARG A 172 6.00 7.36 -4.29
CA ARG A 172 6.84 8.46 -3.80
C ARG A 172 6.00 9.45 -3.00
N GLY A 173 6.62 10.08 -2.01
CA GLY A 173 6.04 11.26 -1.36
C GLY A 173 6.35 12.54 -2.14
N VAL A 174 5.36 13.41 -2.30
CA VAL A 174 5.52 14.76 -2.88
C VAL A 174 4.86 15.81 -1.99
N MET A 175 5.32 17.06 -2.10
CA MET A 175 4.67 18.20 -1.43
C MET A 175 3.33 18.53 -2.08
N GLU A 176 2.44 19.20 -1.34
CA GLU A 176 1.09 19.57 -1.80
C GLU A 176 1.09 20.35 -3.12
N GLN A 177 1.98 21.33 -3.27
CA GLN A 177 2.11 22.12 -4.51
C GLN A 177 2.41 21.23 -5.74
N THR A 178 3.17 20.15 -5.54
CA THR A 178 3.48 19.20 -6.62
C THR A 178 2.27 18.31 -6.90
N LEU A 179 1.56 17.86 -5.86
CA LEU A 179 0.32 17.10 -6.03
C LEU A 179 -0.75 17.90 -6.77
N GLN A 180 -0.89 19.20 -6.46
CA GLN A 180 -1.80 20.10 -7.15
C GLN A 180 -1.46 20.22 -8.64
N LYS A 181 -0.17 20.28 -9.01
CA LYS A 181 0.26 20.29 -10.43
C LYS A 181 -0.11 19.00 -11.16
N ILE A 182 0.05 17.85 -10.50
CA ILE A 182 -0.33 16.53 -11.06
C ILE A 182 -1.85 16.49 -11.28
N THR A 183 -2.61 16.95 -10.28
CA THR A 183 -4.08 16.89 -10.29
C THR A 183 -4.71 17.90 -11.24
N ALA A 184 -4.22 19.14 -11.27
CA ALA A 184 -4.80 20.25 -12.04
C ALA A 184 -4.47 20.18 -13.53
N GLY A 185 -3.30 19.62 -13.90
CA GLY A 185 -2.85 19.65 -15.28
C GLY A 185 -3.25 18.46 -16.14
N GLY A 186 -3.85 17.40 -15.57
CA GLY A 186 -3.80 16.07 -16.20
C GLY A 186 -2.36 15.70 -16.60
N CYS A 187 -1.37 16.27 -15.89
CA CYS A 187 -0.02 16.40 -16.37
C CYS A 187 0.71 15.11 -16.05
N LYS A 188 0.85 14.32 -17.10
CA LYS A 188 1.38 12.97 -17.16
C LYS A 188 2.90 12.99 -16.95
N TYR A 189 3.35 13.07 -15.69
CA TYR A 189 4.78 12.98 -15.37
C TYR A 189 5.27 11.53 -15.47
N THR A 190 6.30 11.30 -16.28
CA THR A 190 6.99 10.00 -16.35
C THR A 190 8.09 9.87 -15.30
N SER A 191 8.66 10.99 -14.85
CA SER A 191 9.74 11.11 -13.87
C SER A 191 9.71 12.45 -13.14
N PHE A 192 10.05 12.44 -11.84
CA PHE A 192 10.50 13.63 -11.12
C PHE A 192 12.02 13.56 -11.02
N ASN A 193 12.72 14.48 -11.67
CA ASN A 193 14.17 14.63 -11.49
C ASN A 193 14.47 15.23 -10.11
N ARG A 194 15.65 14.87 -9.58
CA ARG A 194 16.14 15.17 -8.24
C ARG A 194 15.85 16.61 -7.79
N ILE A 195 15.36 16.74 -6.56
CA ILE A 195 15.44 18.00 -5.80
C ILE A 195 16.94 18.33 -5.68
N PRO A 196 17.40 19.56 -6.00
CA PRO A 196 18.77 19.96 -5.69
C PRO A 196 18.92 19.95 -4.17
N GLU A 197 19.91 19.23 -3.66
CA GLU A 197 20.44 19.51 -2.32
C GLU A 197 21.17 20.85 -2.43
N ASP A 198 20.62 21.88 -1.77
CA ASP A 198 21.36 23.09 -1.40
C ASP A 198 22.06 22.85 -0.05
#